data_AF-A0A6V6YP41-F1
#
_entry.id   AF-A0A6V6YP41-F1
#
_cell.length_a   1.000
_cell.length_b   1.000
_cell.length_c   1.000
_cell.angle_alpha   90.00
_cell.angle_beta   90.00
_cell.angle_gamma   90.00
#
_symmetry.space_group_name_H-M   'P 1'
#
loop_
_entity.id
_entity.type
_entity.pdbx_description
1 polymer ?
#
loop_
_entity_poly.entity_id
_entity_poly.type
_entity_poly.pdbx_seq_one_letter_code
_entity_poly.pdbx_strand_id
1 'polypeptide(L)'
;MNNKEESIVSVFEAKRSWYELVIAAVFFSVTIAVVIFVIFINYNIHSLLTFITSMRILALIGVMSFVAGLKFSQVRNLQIDFHKNLIITRYVVGPFSYKTESKVTEFEYVSFFKVNNTCFGTNLWYVKNRHFEMYEFETKERAYQFSLDLSTKLKIDLLDATERGNFKWIEKENSNSI
;
A
#
# COMPACT_ATOMS: atom_id res chain seq x y z
N MET A 1 -11.04 9.33 -27.94
CA MET A 1 -10.57 8.12 -27.24
C MET A 1 -9.58 8.49 -26.11
N ASN A 2 -9.85 9.54 -25.30
CA ASN A 2 -8.78 10.17 -24.49
C ASN A 2 -9.14 10.67 -23.07
N ASN A 3 -10.32 10.39 -22.50
CA ASN A 3 -10.70 10.95 -21.18
C ASN A 3 -10.56 9.97 -19.99
N LYS A 4 -10.17 8.72 -20.22
CA LYS A 4 -10.20 7.68 -19.17
C LYS A 4 -8.87 7.54 -18.42
N GLU A 5 -7.76 7.92 -19.05
CA GLU A 5 -6.43 7.82 -18.44
C GLU A 5 -6.11 9.04 -17.57
N GLU A 6 -6.64 10.22 -17.91
CA GLU A 6 -6.43 11.44 -17.11
C GLU A 6 -7.17 11.42 -15.77
N SER A 7 -8.17 10.55 -15.58
CA SER A 7 -9.00 10.51 -14.37
C SER A 7 -8.56 9.51 -13.31
N ILE A 8 -7.44 8.81 -13.53
CA ILE A 8 -6.94 7.78 -12.62
C ILE A 8 -5.59 8.24 -12.08
N VAL A 9 -5.53 8.57 -10.79
CA VAL A 9 -4.25 8.77 -10.11
C VAL A 9 -3.86 7.44 -9.48
N SER A 10 -2.78 6.88 -10.00
CA SER A 10 -2.13 5.71 -9.41
C SER A 10 -1.15 6.19 -8.35
N VAL A 11 -1.49 5.96 -7.09
CA VAL A 11 -0.61 6.17 -5.97
C VAL A 11 0.09 4.85 -5.70
N PHE A 12 1.32 4.74 -6.18
CA PHE A 12 2.17 3.62 -5.81
C PHE A 12 2.64 3.89 -4.38
N GLU A 13 2.04 3.17 -3.42
CA GLU A 13 2.56 3.15 -2.08
C GLU A 13 4.03 2.71 -2.14
N ALA A 14 4.87 3.39 -1.36
CA ALA A 14 6.31 3.40 -1.54
C ALA A 14 6.93 2.00 -1.71
N LYS A 15 8.09 1.98 -2.37
CA LYS A 15 8.95 0.82 -2.59
C LYS A 15 9.02 -0.03 -1.31
N ARG A 16 8.59 -1.30 -1.42
CA ARG A 16 8.70 -2.34 -0.37
C ARG A 16 10.00 -2.17 0.42
N SER A 17 9.88 -2.14 1.75
CA SER A 17 11.06 -1.94 2.59
C SER A 17 12.02 -3.12 2.41
N TRP A 18 13.32 -2.83 2.32
CA TRP A 18 14.33 -3.86 2.05
C TRP A 18 14.36 -4.95 3.13
N TYR A 19 14.01 -4.64 4.38
CA TYR A 19 13.95 -5.62 5.46
C TYR A 19 12.77 -6.60 5.32
N GLU A 20 11.63 -6.16 4.77
CA GLU A 20 10.48 -7.03 4.48
C GLU A 20 10.85 -8.07 3.42
N LEU A 21 11.77 -7.73 2.52
CA LEU A 21 12.36 -8.68 1.57
C LEU A 21 13.18 -9.76 2.26
N VAL A 22 14.06 -9.37 3.18
CA VAL A 22 14.88 -10.32 3.94
C VAL A 22 14.00 -11.24 4.78
N ILE A 23 13.02 -10.69 5.50
CA ILE A 23 12.11 -11.46 6.35
C ILE A 23 11.29 -12.46 5.53
N ALA A 24 10.74 -12.05 4.38
CA ALA A 24 10.02 -12.95 3.48
C ALA A 24 10.90 -14.12 3.02
N ALA A 25 12.16 -13.83 2.65
CA ALA A 25 13.11 -14.86 2.20
C ALA A 25 13.40 -15.89 3.31
N VAL A 26 13.54 -15.45 4.58
CA VAL A 26 13.70 -16.34 5.73
C VAL A 26 12.49 -17.27 5.88
N PHE A 27 11.27 -16.74 5.84
CA PHE A 27 10.06 -17.55 5.94
C PHE A 27 9.88 -18.56 4.81
N PHE A 28 10.20 -18.18 3.57
CA PHE A 28 10.20 -19.13 2.45
C PHE A 28 11.29 -20.19 2.60
N SER A 29 12.47 -19.82 3.09
CA SER A 29 13.56 -20.78 3.35
C SER A 29 13.17 -21.80 4.41
N VAL A 30 12.53 -21.37 5.51
CA VAL A 30 11.98 -22.27 6.54
C VAL A 30 10.93 -23.20 5.94
N THR A 31 10.03 -22.67 5.11
CA THR A 31 9.00 -23.48 4.45
C THR A 31 9.64 -24.59 3.61
N ILE A 32 10.63 -24.26 2.77
CA ILE A 32 11.34 -25.22 1.93
C ILE A 32 12.08 -26.25 2.79
N ALA A 33 12.77 -25.82 3.84
CA ALA A 33 13.49 -26.71 4.75
C ALA A 33 12.55 -27.72 5.42
N VAL A 34 11.38 -27.27 5.88
CA VAL A 34 10.36 -28.16 6.48
C VAL A 34 9.82 -29.15 5.45
N VAL A 35 9.54 -28.72 4.22
CA VAL A 35 9.09 -29.62 3.15
C VAL A 35 10.13 -30.69 2.85
N ILE A 36 11.40 -30.31 2.69
CA ILE A 36 12.50 -31.25 2.45
C ILE A 36 12.65 -32.22 3.63
N PHE A 37 12.59 -31.71 4.87
CA PHE A 37 12.69 -32.53 6.08
C PHE A 37 11.56 -33.55 6.17
N VAL A 38 10.33 -33.16 5.87
CA VAL A 38 9.16 -34.05 5.85
C VAL A 38 9.32 -35.13 4.79
N ILE A 39 9.76 -34.78 3.57
CA ILE A 39 10.02 -35.76 2.50
C ILE A 39 11.12 -36.73 2.93
N PHE A 40 12.24 -36.22 3.44
CA PHE A 40 13.38 -37.01 3.87
C PHE A 40 13.01 -38.02 4.96
N ILE A 41 12.29 -37.60 6.00
CA ILE A 41 11.90 -38.47 7.10
C ILE A 41 10.93 -39.57 6.64
N ASN A 42 9.93 -39.23 5.81
CA ASN A 42 8.98 -40.23 5.31
C ASN A 42 9.61 -41.21 4.30
N TYR A 43 10.62 -40.76 3.55
CA TYR A 43 11.37 -41.62 2.65
C TYR A 43 12.23 -42.64 3.42
N ASN A 44 12.87 -42.23 4.52
CA ASN A 44 13.75 -43.10 5.29
C ASN A 44 13.00 -43.97 6.32
N ILE A 45 11.88 -43.47 6.86
CA ILE A 45 11.14 -44.11 7.94
C ILE A 45 9.71 -44.39 7.47
N HIS A 46 9.47 -45.62 7.05
CA HIS A 46 8.17 -46.09 6.57
C HIS A 46 7.22 -46.45 7.73
N SER A 47 6.85 -45.46 8.55
CA SER A 47 5.92 -45.62 9.67
C SER A 47 4.75 -44.65 9.57
N LEU A 48 3.52 -45.16 9.80
CA LEU A 48 2.30 -44.35 9.80
C LEU A 48 2.35 -43.24 10.87
N LEU A 49 2.92 -43.53 12.05
CA LEU A 49 3.04 -42.54 13.12
C LEU A 49 3.97 -41.38 12.71
N THR A 50 5.07 -41.71 12.04
CA THR A 50 6.02 -40.72 11.51
C THR A 50 5.37 -39.88 10.41
N PHE A 51 4.56 -40.49 9.54
CA PHE A 51 3.78 -39.77 8.53
C PHE A 51 2.82 -38.77 9.15
N ILE A 52 2.01 -39.19 10.14
CA ILE A 52 1.08 -38.29 10.82
C ILE A 52 1.83 -37.15 11.53
N THR A 53 2.93 -37.46 12.21
CA THR A 53 3.71 -36.46 12.96
C THR A 53 4.35 -35.43 12.02
N SER A 54 4.96 -35.88 10.93
CA SER A 54 5.57 -34.99 9.93
C SER A 54 4.54 -34.14 9.20
N MET A 55 3.34 -34.67 8.92
CA MET A 55 2.23 -33.88 8.39
C MET A 55 1.76 -32.79 9.37
N ARG A 56 1.74 -33.06 10.69
CA ARG A 56 1.44 -32.04 11.70
C ARG A 56 2.51 -30.93 11.73
N ILE A 57 3.79 -31.29 11.60
CA ILE A 57 4.89 -30.32 11.50
C ILE A 57 4.74 -29.45 10.25
N LEU A 58 4.42 -30.05 9.10
CA LEU A 58 4.17 -29.33 7.86
C LEU A 58 2.98 -28.37 8.00
N ALA A 59 1.87 -28.84 8.58
CA ALA A 59 0.67 -28.04 8.77
C ALA A 59 0.86 -26.88 9.75
N LEU A 60 1.64 -27.07 10.82
CA LEU A 60 1.92 -26.01 11.77
C LEU A 60 3.02 -25.10 11.24
N ILE A 61 4.24 -25.59 11.12
CA ILE A 61 5.40 -24.74 10.85
C ILE A 61 5.47 -24.37 9.37
N GLY A 62 5.26 -25.33 8.48
CA GLY A 62 5.36 -25.10 7.02
C GLY A 62 4.30 -24.12 6.53
N VAL A 63 3.03 -24.36 6.83
CA VAL A 63 1.93 -23.48 6.39
C VAL A 63 2.00 -22.11 7.04
N MET A 64 2.26 -22.01 8.36
CA MET A 64 2.39 -20.70 9.01
C MET A 64 3.55 -19.89 8.43
N SER A 65 4.71 -20.51 8.20
CA SER A 65 5.85 -19.84 7.60
C SER A 65 5.57 -19.41 6.17
N PHE A 66 4.89 -20.24 5.38
CA PHE A 66 4.50 -19.89 4.01
C PHE A 66 3.56 -18.69 3.97
N VAL A 67 2.52 -18.69 4.80
CA VAL A 67 1.57 -17.56 4.90
C VAL A 67 2.27 -16.29 5.37
N ALA A 68 3.19 -16.40 6.34
CA ALA A 68 4.00 -15.27 6.78
C ALA A 68 4.88 -14.73 5.62
N GLY A 69 5.54 -15.60 4.88
CA GLY A 69 6.34 -15.24 3.71
C GLY A 69 5.54 -14.52 2.63
N LEU A 70 4.31 -14.97 2.35
CA LEU A 70 3.39 -14.28 1.43
C LEU A 70 3.04 -12.88 1.95
N LYS A 71 2.73 -12.76 3.25
CA LYS A 71 2.38 -11.48 3.89
C LYS A 71 3.51 -10.44 3.76
N PHE A 72 4.75 -10.82 4.05
CA PHE A 72 5.93 -9.96 3.93
C PHE A 72 6.38 -9.73 2.48
N SER A 73 5.86 -10.52 1.52
CA SER A 73 6.14 -10.35 0.10
C SER A 73 5.04 -9.56 -0.64
N GLN A 74 3.93 -9.27 0.03
CA GLN A 74 2.80 -8.55 -0.53
C GLN A 74 3.11 -7.05 -0.67
N VAL A 75 2.95 -6.53 -1.87
CA VAL A 75 3.01 -5.10 -2.17
C VAL A 75 1.60 -4.60 -2.42
N ARG A 76 1.26 -3.45 -1.85
CA ARG A 76 -0.04 -2.79 -2.05
C ARG A 76 0.15 -1.62 -3.02
N ASN A 77 -0.62 -1.62 -4.09
CA ASN A 77 -0.71 -0.51 -5.03
C ASN A 77 -2.11 0.08 -4.92
N LEU A 78 -2.20 1.40 -4.81
CA LEU A 78 -3.48 2.10 -4.73
C LEU A 78 -3.74 2.82 -6.05
N GLN A 79 -4.94 2.68 -6.58
CA GLN A 79 -5.39 3.48 -7.72
C GLN A 79 -6.69 4.14 -7.34
N ILE A 80 -6.80 5.44 -7.59
CA ILE A 80 -7.99 6.21 -7.30
C ILE A 80 -8.59 6.61 -8.65
N ASP A 81 -9.79 6.09 -8.93
CA ASP A 81 -10.62 6.48 -10.07
C ASP A 81 -11.60 7.55 -9.61
N PHE A 82 -11.34 8.78 -10.04
CA PHE A 82 -12.10 9.95 -9.62
C PHE A 82 -13.46 10.07 -10.32
N HIS A 83 -13.67 9.44 -11.48
CA HIS A 83 -14.96 9.50 -12.16
C HIS A 83 -16.01 8.62 -11.49
N LYS A 84 -15.56 7.50 -10.92
CA LYS A 84 -16.45 6.53 -10.28
C LYS A 84 -16.43 6.59 -8.77
N ASN A 85 -15.62 7.49 -8.19
CA ASN A 85 -15.28 7.51 -6.76
C ASN A 85 -14.90 6.12 -6.26
N LEU A 86 -14.05 5.43 -7.02
CA LEU A 86 -13.58 4.08 -6.68
C LEU A 86 -12.14 4.15 -6.22
N ILE A 87 -11.87 3.50 -5.09
CA ILE A 87 -10.52 3.11 -4.72
C ILE A 87 -10.32 1.67 -5.17
N ILE A 88 -9.32 1.46 -6.00
CA ILE A 88 -8.87 0.15 -6.44
C ILE A 88 -7.57 -0.15 -5.71
N THR A 89 -7.63 -1.01 -4.70
CA THR A 89 -6.43 -1.50 -4.01
C THR A 89 -6.01 -2.79 -4.66
N ARG A 90 -4.84 -2.79 -5.30
CA ARG A 90 -4.22 -3.98 -5.89
C ARG A 90 -3.15 -4.52 -4.98
N TYR A 91 -3.29 -5.78 -4.60
CA TYR A 91 -2.29 -6.51 -3.86
C TYR A 91 -1.51 -7.41 -4.82
N VAL A 92 -0.19 -7.30 -4.79
CA VAL A 92 0.72 -8.00 -5.69
C VAL A 92 1.68 -8.86 -4.87
N VAL A 93 1.83 -10.13 -5.24
CA VAL A 93 2.82 -11.06 -4.68
C VAL A 93 3.52 -11.73 -5.86
N GLY A 94 4.73 -11.27 -6.21
CA GLY A 94 5.45 -11.75 -7.39
C GLY A 94 4.60 -11.57 -8.67
N PRO A 95 4.36 -12.64 -9.47
CA PRO A 95 3.58 -12.55 -10.70
C PRO A 95 2.06 -12.50 -10.46
N PHE A 96 1.60 -12.78 -9.24
CA PHE A 96 0.17 -12.83 -8.92
C PHE A 96 -0.30 -11.49 -8.38
N SER A 97 -1.50 -11.07 -8.78
CA SER A 97 -2.16 -9.91 -8.18
C SER A 97 -3.66 -10.11 -8.06
N TYR A 98 -4.25 -9.56 -7.01
CA TYR A 98 -5.69 -9.45 -6.85
C TYR A 98 -6.07 -8.00 -6.53
N LYS A 99 -7.25 -7.58 -6.97
CA LYS A 99 -7.77 -6.23 -6.74
C LYS A 99 -8.98 -6.28 -5.83
N THR A 100 -9.10 -5.30 -4.95
CA THR A 100 -10.32 -5.00 -4.21
C THR A 100 -10.78 -3.59 -4.58
N GLU A 101 -12.08 -3.42 -4.74
CA GLU A 101 -12.69 -2.15 -5.15
C GLU A 101 -13.56 -1.64 -4.00
N SER A 102 -13.23 -0.46 -3.50
CA SER A 102 -13.98 0.21 -2.43
C SER A 102 -14.61 1.47 -2.99
N LYS A 103 -15.95 1.54 -2.98
CA LYS A 103 -16.67 2.78 -3.31
C LYS A 103 -16.46 3.80 -2.19
N VAL A 104 -15.92 4.95 -2.55
CA VAL A 104 -15.88 6.12 -1.69
C VAL A 104 -17.12 6.94 -1.98
N THR A 105 -17.77 7.41 -0.93
CA THR A 105 -18.92 8.29 -1.11
C THR A 105 -18.46 9.66 -1.63
N GLU A 106 -17.41 10.23 -1.02
CA GLU A 106 -16.93 11.58 -1.32
C GLU A 106 -15.47 11.77 -0.84
N PHE A 107 -14.66 12.52 -1.61
CA PHE A 107 -13.35 13.01 -1.19
C PHE A 107 -13.55 14.39 -0.54
N GLU A 108 -12.95 14.62 0.63
CA GLU A 108 -13.21 15.81 1.44
C GLU A 108 -12.22 16.94 1.11
N TYR A 109 -10.92 16.68 1.24
CA TYR A 109 -9.87 17.68 0.97
C TYR A 109 -8.51 17.02 0.75
N VAL A 110 -7.55 17.79 0.22
CA VAL A 110 -6.13 17.44 0.17
C VAL A 110 -5.41 18.21 1.27
N SER A 111 -4.42 17.61 1.92
CA SER A 111 -3.53 18.33 2.84
C SER A 111 -2.08 18.03 2.55
N PHE A 112 -1.19 18.98 2.76
CA PHE A 112 0.25 18.71 2.83
C PHE A 112 0.79 19.06 4.21
N PHE A 113 1.73 18.26 4.68
CA PHE A 113 2.21 18.31 6.07
C PHE A 113 3.70 18.04 6.13
N LYS A 114 4.31 18.39 7.26
CA LYS A 114 5.73 18.12 7.51
C LYS A 114 5.87 16.74 8.15
N VAL A 115 6.59 15.82 7.50
CA VAL A 115 6.85 14.46 8.02
C VAL A 115 7.98 14.52 9.03
N ASN A 116 9.11 15.12 8.63
CA ASN A 116 10.30 15.32 9.45
C ASN A 116 11.00 16.62 9.02
N ASN A 117 12.22 16.89 9.50
CA ASN A 117 12.92 18.13 9.17
C ASN A 117 13.31 18.30 7.70
N THR A 118 13.27 17.22 6.90
CA THR A 118 13.73 17.20 5.51
C THR A 118 12.66 16.75 4.51
N CYS A 119 11.49 16.29 4.98
CA CYS A 119 10.45 15.69 4.14
C CYS A 119 9.06 16.26 4.43
N PHE A 120 8.28 16.39 3.38
CA PHE A 120 6.90 16.88 3.37
C PHE A 120 5.99 15.86 2.70
N GLY A 121 4.90 15.49 3.36
CA GLY A 121 3.94 14.50 2.88
C GLY A 121 2.68 15.16 2.35
N THR A 122 1.90 14.40 1.59
CA THR A 122 0.62 14.84 1.02
C THR A 122 -0.43 13.77 1.27
N ASN A 123 -1.62 14.17 1.72
CA ASN A 123 -2.73 13.29 2.07
C ASN A 123 -3.99 13.65 1.28
N LEU A 124 -4.73 12.65 0.83
CA LEU A 124 -6.09 12.79 0.32
C LEU A 124 -7.08 12.28 1.37
N TRP A 125 -7.88 13.18 1.93
CA TRP A 125 -8.86 12.88 2.97
C TRP A 125 -10.21 12.47 2.38
N TYR A 126 -10.85 11.51 3.05
CA TYR A 126 -12.15 10.99 2.67
C TYR A 126 -12.90 10.47 3.92
N VAL A 127 -14.23 10.52 3.84
CA VAL A 127 -15.23 9.97 4.77
C VAL A 127 -14.69 9.48 6.11
N LYS A 128 -15.02 10.21 7.19
CA LYS A 128 -14.75 9.86 8.60
C LYS A 128 -13.26 9.90 8.96
N ASN A 129 -12.58 11.00 8.61
CA ASN A 129 -11.18 11.24 9.02
C ASN A 129 -10.21 10.15 8.56
N ARG A 130 -10.52 9.49 7.43
CA ARG A 130 -9.60 8.56 6.77
C ARG A 130 -8.85 9.32 5.70
N HIS A 131 -7.62 8.91 5.44
CA HIS A 131 -6.81 9.51 4.41
C HIS A 131 -5.96 8.47 3.69
N PHE A 132 -5.56 8.82 2.47
CA PHE A 132 -4.48 8.16 1.76
C PHE A 132 -3.26 9.03 1.85
N GLU A 133 -2.16 8.45 2.30
CA GLU A 133 -0.84 9.04 2.12
C GLU A 133 -0.46 8.89 0.65
N MET A 134 -0.28 10.03 -0.02
CA MET A 134 -0.11 10.10 -1.47
C MET A 134 1.38 9.98 -1.81
N TYR A 135 2.16 11.01 -1.51
CA TYR A 135 3.59 11.03 -1.80
C TYR A 135 4.35 11.95 -0.83
N GLU A 136 5.60 11.58 -0.57
CA GLU A 136 6.56 12.38 0.20
C GLU A 136 7.54 13.09 -0.73
N PHE A 137 7.82 14.36 -0.43
CA PHE A 137 8.71 15.23 -1.18
C PHE A 137 9.81 15.79 -0.28
N GLU A 138 10.99 16.00 -0.85
CA GLU A 138 12.14 16.60 -0.15
C GLU A 138 11.96 18.09 0.15
N THR A 139 11.01 18.77 -0.51
CA THR A 139 10.80 20.21 -0.35
C THR A 139 9.34 20.55 -0.15
N LYS A 140 9.07 21.61 0.63
CA LYS A 140 7.72 22.11 0.93
C LYS A 140 7.02 22.51 -0.36
N GLU A 141 7.75 23.16 -1.26
CA GLU A 141 7.24 23.71 -2.51
C GLU A 141 6.73 22.61 -3.43
N ARG A 142 7.43 21.47 -3.51
CA ARG A 142 6.98 20.33 -4.33
C ARG A 142 5.73 19.68 -3.74
N ALA A 143 5.68 19.49 -2.42
CA ALA A 143 4.49 18.97 -1.75
C ALA A 143 3.28 19.89 -1.91
N TYR A 144 3.50 21.21 -1.81
CA TYR A 144 2.49 22.23 -2.04
C TYR A 144 1.96 22.19 -3.47
N GLN A 145 2.84 22.26 -4.47
CA GLN A 145 2.44 22.25 -5.89
C GLN A 145 1.67 20.97 -6.25
N PHE A 146 2.17 19.80 -5.83
CA PHE A 146 1.46 18.54 -6.03
C PHE A 146 0.05 18.55 -5.39
N SER A 147 -0.07 19.08 -4.18
CA SER A 147 -1.35 19.15 -3.48
C SER A 147 -2.31 20.17 -4.09
N LEU A 148 -1.78 21.27 -4.62
CA LEU A 148 -2.53 22.29 -5.34
C LEU A 148 -3.08 21.72 -6.66
N ASP A 149 -2.26 21.05 -7.45
CA ASP A 149 -2.68 20.40 -8.69
C ASP A 149 -3.75 19.34 -8.44
N LEU A 150 -3.54 18.50 -7.42
CA LEU A 150 -4.47 17.44 -7.04
C LEU A 150 -5.81 18.02 -6.55
N SER A 151 -5.79 18.97 -5.62
CA SER A 151 -7.01 19.59 -5.08
C SER A 151 -7.79 20.38 -6.14
N THR A 152 -7.09 21.02 -7.09
CA THR A 152 -7.69 21.72 -8.23
C THR A 152 -8.37 20.74 -9.17
N LYS A 153 -7.68 19.65 -9.54
CA LYS A 153 -8.23 18.61 -10.42
C LYS A 153 -9.46 17.91 -9.82
N LEU A 154 -9.48 17.74 -8.51
CA LEU A 154 -10.58 17.15 -7.76
C LEU A 154 -11.68 18.13 -7.39
N LYS A 155 -11.44 19.44 -7.53
CA LYS A 155 -12.34 20.50 -7.07
C LYS A 155 -12.71 20.38 -5.58
N ILE A 156 -11.74 19.97 -4.75
CA ILE A 156 -11.86 19.84 -3.29
C ILE A 156 -10.88 20.78 -2.59
N ASP A 157 -11.07 21.03 -1.30
CA ASP A 157 -10.26 22.01 -0.57
C ASP A 157 -8.80 21.57 -0.37
N LEU A 158 -7.93 22.55 -0.10
CA LEU A 158 -6.51 22.35 0.19
C LEU A 158 -6.18 22.89 1.58
N LEU A 159 -5.53 22.06 2.39
CA LEU A 159 -5.12 22.38 3.76
C LEU A 159 -3.59 22.40 3.89
N ASP A 160 -3.02 23.52 4.36
CA ASP A 160 -1.66 23.56 4.90
C ASP A 160 -1.68 23.02 6.32
N ALA A 161 -1.03 21.87 6.51
CA ALA A 161 -0.84 21.20 7.79
C ALA A 161 0.66 21.06 8.14
N THR A 162 1.51 21.94 7.63
CA THR A 162 2.97 21.91 7.87
C THR A 162 3.35 22.35 9.28
N GLU A 163 2.50 23.13 9.96
CA GLU A 163 2.67 23.56 11.35
C GLU A 163 1.67 22.83 12.26
N ARG A 164 2.18 22.06 13.22
CA ARG A 164 1.33 21.28 14.13
C ARG A 164 0.45 22.22 14.96
N GLY A 165 -0.87 22.06 14.84
CA GLY A 165 -1.85 22.88 15.56
C GLY A 165 -2.19 24.22 14.90
N ASN A 166 -1.56 24.54 13.75
CA ASN A 166 -1.85 25.74 12.97
C ASN A 166 -2.24 25.37 11.54
N PHE A 167 -3.43 24.78 11.41
CA PHE A 167 -3.96 24.34 10.12
C PHE A 167 -4.58 25.52 9.36
N LYS A 168 -4.20 25.72 8.10
CA LYS A 168 -4.67 26.83 7.27
C LYS A 168 -5.27 26.33 5.98
N TRP A 169 -6.53 26.66 5.72
CA TRP A 169 -7.15 26.42 4.42
C TRP A 169 -6.55 27.38 3.40
N ILE A 170 -6.17 26.84 2.24
CA ILE A 170 -5.60 27.62 1.15
C ILE A 170 -6.72 27.98 0.19
N GLU A 171 -6.97 29.28 0.06
CA GLU A 171 -7.83 29.79 -0.99
C GLU A 171 -7.13 29.61 -2.34
N LYS A 172 -7.73 28.78 -3.19
CA LYS A 172 -7.32 28.64 -4.57
C LYS A 172 -7.88 29.84 -5.31
N GLU A 173 -7.02 30.74 -5.77
CA GLU A 173 -7.46 31.75 -6.72
C GLU A 173 -8.13 31.03 -7.89
N ASN A 174 -9.34 31.45 -8.25
CA ASN A 174 -10.08 30.87 -9.37
C ASN A 174 -9.19 30.91 -10.62
N SER A 175 -8.57 29.80 -10.98
CA SER A 175 -7.89 29.61 -12.27
C SER A 175 -8.94 29.45 -13.38
N ASN A 176 -9.85 30.41 -13.48
CA ASN A 176 -10.65 30.67 -14.67
C ASN A 176 -9.87 31.66 -15.56
N SER A 177 -8.70 31.22 -16.01
CA SER A 177 -7.91 31.79 -17.11
C SER A 177 -6.73 30.83 -17.25
N ILE A 178 -6.72 29.94 -18.23
CA ILE A 178 -6.51 30.17 -19.66
C ILE A 178 -7.21 29.07 -20.46
#